data_AF-A0AAD1HBW7-F1
#
_entry.id   AF-A0AAD1HBW7-F1
#
_cell.length_a   1.000
_cell.length_b   1.000
_cell.length_c   1.000
_cell.angle_alpha   90.00
_cell.angle_beta   90.00
_cell.angle_gamma   90.00
#
_symmetry.space_group_name_H-M   'P 1'
#
loop_
_entity.id
_entity.type
_entity.pdbx_description
1 polymer ?
#
loop_
_entity_poly.entity_id
_entity_poly.type
_entity_poly.pdbx_seq_one_letter_code
_entity_poly.pdbx_strand_id
1 'polypeptide(L)'
;MSSAFPIAFFMFLLVGTALCYLIPDRDVPEATPESGETDERLATTEDILAIRAEFDRMLVGKGLVTDGQLELIRHGTKSRAVVTGMRTTGHTREDFREVELDVIVKRPEGGQFPAHERALIPASAIMKVSPGSIIETYYRSGDESAVAVCVSPR
;
A
#
# COMPACT_ATOMS: atom_id res chain seq x y z
N MET A 1 15.38 -18.21 14.28
CA MET A 1 14.06 -17.76 14.76
C MET A 1 14.18 -16.31 15.17
N SER A 2 13.66 -15.37 14.38
CA SER A 2 13.50 -13.97 14.76
C SER A 2 12.30 -13.41 14.00
N SER A 3 11.17 -13.35 14.68
CA SER A 3 9.83 -13.08 14.17
C SER A 3 9.46 -11.60 14.35
N ALA A 4 10.16 -10.71 13.66
CA ALA A 4 9.83 -9.28 13.59
C ALA A 4 9.39 -8.81 12.18
N PHE A 5 9.42 -9.72 11.19
CA PHE A 5 9.16 -9.42 9.78
C PHE A 5 7.68 -9.23 9.35
N PRO A 6 6.62 -9.65 10.10
CA PRO A 6 5.25 -9.44 9.62
C PRO A 6 4.70 -8.04 9.96
N ILE A 7 5.40 -7.22 10.73
CA ILE A 7 4.89 -5.90 11.16
C ILE A 7 4.93 -4.90 10.00
N ALA A 8 5.97 -4.95 9.16
CA ALA A 8 6.02 -4.16 7.93
C ALA A 8 5.00 -4.64 6.88
N PHE A 9 4.63 -5.92 6.94
CA PHE A 9 3.70 -6.58 6.02
C PHE A 9 2.24 -6.21 6.29
N PHE A 10 1.88 -5.93 7.55
CA PHE A 10 0.51 -5.62 7.97
C PHE A 10 0.13 -4.13 7.86
N MET A 11 1.10 -3.20 7.92
CA MET A 11 0.81 -1.76 7.96
C MET A 11 0.34 -1.18 6.61
N PHE A 12 0.59 -1.86 5.49
CA PHE A 12 -0.05 -1.49 4.21
C PHE A 12 -1.56 -1.80 4.21
N LEU A 13 -2.01 -2.75 5.04
CA LEU A 13 -3.42 -3.10 5.21
C LEU A 13 -4.16 -2.11 6.14
N LEU A 14 -3.46 -1.51 7.12
CA LEU A 14 -4.09 -0.73 8.18
C LEU A 14 -4.34 0.74 7.81
N VAL A 15 -3.56 1.31 6.89
CA VAL A 15 -3.78 2.69 6.41
C VAL A 15 -5.09 2.83 5.61
N GLY A 16 -5.63 1.74 5.06
CA GLY A 16 -6.92 1.73 4.38
C GLY A 16 -8.14 1.48 5.28
N THR A 17 -7.97 0.92 6.48
CA THR A 17 -9.08 0.51 7.36
C THR A 17 -9.39 1.49 8.49
N ALA A 18 -8.47 2.39 8.84
CA ALA A 18 -8.69 3.33 9.95
C ALA A 18 -9.79 4.38 9.67
N LEU A 19 -10.23 4.56 8.42
CA LEU A 19 -11.32 5.50 8.10
C LEU A 19 -12.73 4.94 8.39
N CYS A 20 -12.88 3.62 8.61
CA CYS A 20 -14.21 3.01 8.81
C CYS A 20 -14.71 3.01 10.25
N TYR A 21 -13.93 3.45 11.24
CA TYR A 21 -14.32 3.39 12.66
C TYR A 21 -14.80 4.71 13.26
N LEU A 22 -14.91 5.79 12.48
CA LEU A 22 -15.29 7.11 13.01
C LEU A 22 -16.72 7.51 12.60
N ILE A 23 -17.71 6.84 13.21
CA ILE A 23 -19.05 7.43 13.40
C ILE A 23 -19.38 7.27 14.89
N PRO A 24 -19.21 8.30 15.73
CA PRO A 24 -19.72 8.26 17.09
C PRO A 24 -21.17 8.77 17.08
N ASP A 25 -22.13 7.89 17.38
CA ASP A 25 -23.41 8.33 17.92
C ASP A 25 -23.22 8.56 19.42
N ARG A 26 -23.68 9.71 19.89
CA ARG A 26 -23.34 10.28 21.20
C ARG A 26 -24.60 10.32 22.02
N ASP A 27 -24.63 9.61 23.14
CA ASP A 27 -25.42 9.99 24.31
C ASP A 27 -24.82 9.35 25.58
N VAL A 28 -24.59 10.18 26.60
CA VAL A 28 -24.05 9.84 27.94
C VAL A 28 -25.19 10.06 28.95
N PRO A 29 -25.34 9.21 29.98
CA PRO A 29 -25.05 9.71 31.33
C PRO A 29 -24.37 8.70 32.28
N GLU A 30 -23.29 9.18 32.91
CA GLU A 30 -22.91 9.12 34.34
C GLU A 30 -22.95 7.79 35.13
N ALA A 31 -21.77 7.27 35.51
CA ALA A 31 -21.46 6.69 36.83
C ALA A 31 -19.93 6.46 37.01
N THR A 32 -19.41 6.80 38.20
CA THR A 32 -18.00 6.76 38.65
C THR A 32 -17.68 5.46 39.44
N PRO A 33 -16.44 5.19 39.89
CA PRO A 33 -15.31 4.56 39.19
C PRO A 33 -14.90 3.20 39.81
N GLU A 34 -14.55 2.17 39.03
CA GLU A 34 -13.90 0.97 39.55
C GLU A 34 -12.84 0.45 38.57
N SER A 35 -11.72 0.01 39.14
CA SER A 35 -10.42 -0.22 38.51
C SER A 35 -10.41 -1.15 37.30
N GLY A 36 -9.65 -0.76 36.28
CA GLY A 36 -9.25 -1.62 35.17
C GLY A 36 -8.88 -0.87 33.90
N GLU A 37 -8.27 0.31 34.01
CA GLU A 37 -7.95 1.14 32.84
C GLU A 37 -6.69 0.60 32.15
N THR A 38 -6.89 -0.33 31.23
CA THR A 38 -6.01 -0.40 30.06
C THR A 38 -5.99 1.01 29.48
N ASP A 39 -4.87 1.72 29.58
CA ASP A 39 -4.64 3.02 28.96
C ASP A 39 -4.70 2.83 27.44
N GLU A 40 -5.91 2.70 26.91
CA GLU A 40 -6.21 2.71 25.48
C GLU A 40 -6.10 4.15 25.01
N ARG A 41 -4.88 4.68 25.05
CA ARG A 41 -4.58 6.02 24.53
C ARG A 41 -4.83 5.98 23.02
N LEU A 42 -5.96 6.55 22.62
CA LEU A 42 -6.35 6.67 21.21
C LEU A 42 -5.20 7.31 20.43
N ALA A 43 -4.70 6.62 19.41
CA ALA A 43 -3.66 7.15 18.54
C ALA A 43 -4.15 8.46 17.93
N THR A 44 -3.40 9.54 18.14
CA THR A 44 -3.74 10.83 17.53
C THR A 44 -3.47 10.80 16.04
N THR A 45 -4.07 11.73 15.30
CA THR A 45 -3.76 11.90 13.87
C THR A 45 -2.27 12.15 13.65
N GLU A 46 -1.62 12.88 14.56
CA GLU A 46 -0.18 13.14 14.51
C GLU A 46 0.64 11.86 14.72
N ASP A 47 0.26 11.01 15.69
CA ASP A 47 0.90 9.71 15.91
C ASP A 47 0.82 8.83 14.66
N ILE A 48 -0.35 8.79 14.00
CA ILE A 48 -0.55 8.02 12.77
C ILE A 48 0.33 8.55 11.64
N LEU A 49 0.43 9.88 11.49
CA LEU A 49 1.28 10.51 10.47
C LEU A 49 2.76 10.26 10.73
N ALA A 50 3.21 10.31 11.99
CA ALA A 50 4.58 10.02 12.39
C ALA A 50 4.96 8.56 12.08
N ILE A 51 4.11 7.59 12.45
CA ILE A 51 4.32 6.17 12.16
C ILE A 51 4.42 5.93 10.65
N ARG A 52 3.54 6.57 9.87
CA ARG A 52 3.57 6.48 8.40
C ARG A 52 4.87 7.02 7.81
N ALA A 53 5.34 8.17 8.28
CA ALA A 53 6.56 8.79 7.78
C ALA A 53 7.80 7.93 8.05
N GLU A 54 7.90 7.31 9.23
CA GLU A 54 9.00 6.39 9.53
C GLU A 54 8.94 5.13 8.66
N PHE A 55 7.74 4.62 8.41
CA PHE A 55 7.55 3.48 7.52
C PHE A 55 8.00 3.79 6.10
N ASP A 56 7.63 4.97 5.60
CA ASP A 56 8.00 5.45 4.27
C ASP A 56 9.52 5.57 4.11
N ARG A 57 10.21 6.17 5.10
CA ARG A 57 11.68 6.22 5.12
C ARG A 57 12.29 4.83 5.15
N MET A 58 11.71 3.90 5.91
CA MET A 58 12.19 2.53 5.95
C MET A 58 12.03 1.84 4.59
N LEU A 59 10.90 1.99 3.90
CA LEU A 59 10.68 1.37 2.58
C LEU A 59 11.68 1.87 1.53
N VAL A 60 11.91 3.18 1.51
CA VAL A 60 12.89 3.82 0.61
C VAL A 60 14.32 3.43 1.00
N GLY A 61 14.66 3.47 2.29
CA GLY A 61 15.98 3.08 2.79
C GLY A 61 16.30 1.62 2.53
N LYS A 62 15.29 0.74 2.61
CA LYS A 62 15.37 -0.66 2.18
C LYS A 62 15.24 -0.84 0.67
N GLY A 63 15.05 0.23 -0.10
CA GLY A 63 14.82 0.24 -1.54
C GLY A 63 13.81 -0.78 -2.03
N LEU A 64 12.74 -0.97 -1.25
CA LEU A 64 11.56 -1.75 -1.64
C LEU A 64 10.63 -0.93 -2.54
N VAL A 65 10.68 0.40 -2.38
CA VAL A 65 9.93 1.39 -3.14
C VAL A 65 10.88 2.56 -3.43
N THR A 66 10.75 3.18 -4.60
CA THR A 66 11.47 4.42 -4.95
C THR A 66 10.72 5.64 -4.46
N ASP A 67 11.39 6.78 -4.28
CA ASP A 67 10.72 8.04 -3.90
C ASP A 67 9.59 8.41 -4.87
N GLY A 68 9.79 8.19 -6.17
CA GLY A 68 8.77 8.44 -7.19
C GLY A 68 7.55 7.53 -7.06
N GLN A 69 7.75 6.23 -6.83
CA GLN A 69 6.64 5.29 -6.60
C GLN A 69 5.89 5.63 -5.32
N LEU A 70 6.60 6.03 -4.25
CA LEU A 70 5.97 6.43 -3.00
C LEU A 70 5.12 7.69 -3.21
N GLU A 71 5.64 8.69 -3.92
CA GLU A 71 4.90 9.91 -4.27
C GLU A 71 3.59 9.58 -5.02
N LEU A 72 3.64 8.66 -5.98
CA LEU A 72 2.44 8.19 -6.68
C LEU A 72 1.45 7.49 -5.74
N ILE A 73 1.92 6.61 -4.85
CA ILE A 73 1.06 5.93 -3.87
C ILE A 73 0.42 6.92 -2.88
N ARG A 74 1.08 8.04 -2.59
CA ARG A 74 0.64 9.05 -1.61
C ARG A 74 -0.29 10.10 -2.21
N HIS A 75 0.04 10.58 -3.39
CA HIS A 75 -0.57 11.76 -4.00
C HIS A 75 -1.10 11.51 -5.42
N GLY A 76 -0.83 10.34 -6.00
CA GLY A 76 -1.32 9.95 -7.31
C GLY A 76 -2.80 9.57 -7.32
N THR A 77 -3.33 9.50 -8.53
CA THR A 77 -4.67 9.03 -8.81
C THR A 77 -4.73 7.51 -8.66
N LYS A 78 -5.48 7.03 -7.67
CA LYS A 78 -5.76 5.60 -7.50
C LYS A 78 -6.61 5.09 -8.65
N SER A 79 -6.18 3.99 -9.26
CA SER A 79 -6.92 3.28 -10.28
C SER A 79 -6.68 1.77 -10.25
N ARG A 80 -7.29 1.05 -11.20
CA ARG A 80 -7.10 -0.38 -11.43
C ARG A 80 -6.45 -0.59 -12.79
N ALA A 81 -5.56 -1.56 -12.85
CA ALA A 81 -4.95 -1.99 -14.09
C ALA A 81 -5.11 -3.50 -14.28
N VAL A 82 -5.19 -3.90 -15.55
CA VAL A 82 -5.12 -5.31 -15.95
C VAL A 82 -3.68 -5.59 -16.33
N VAL A 83 -3.09 -6.61 -15.73
CA VAL A 83 -1.76 -7.09 -16.14
C VAL A 83 -1.90 -7.78 -17.49
N THR A 84 -1.16 -7.31 -18.48
CA THR A 84 -1.09 -7.90 -19.83
C THR A 84 0.21 -8.68 -20.04
N GLY A 85 1.26 -8.33 -19.33
CA GLY A 85 2.56 -9.00 -19.36
C GLY A 85 3.23 -8.97 -18.00
N MET A 86 3.96 -10.03 -17.68
CA MET A 86 4.79 -10.09 -16.48
C MET A 86 6.05 -10.90 -16.79
N ARG A 87 7.21 -10.35 -16.43
CA ARG A 87 8.49 -11.05 -16.47
C ARG A 87 9.26 -10.82 -15.18
N THR A 88 9.84 -11.87 -14.63
CA THR A 88 10.81 -11.73 -13.55
C THR A 88 12.14 -11.26 -14.13
N THR A 89 12.80 -10.31 -13.47
CA THR A 89 14.12 -9.82 -13.93
C THR A 89 15.27 -10.69 -13.43
N GLY A 90 14.98 -11.62 -12.51
CA GLY A 90 15.97 -12.41 -11.78
C GLY A 90 16.54 -11.69 -10.55
N HIS A 91 16.29 -10.40 -10.38
CA HIS A 91 16.66 -9.68 -9.17
C HIS A 91 15.71 -9.99 -8.02
N THR A 92 16.28 -10.15 -6.83
CA THR A 92 15.56 -10.53 -5.62
C THR A 92 16.06 -9.68 -4.47
N ARG A 93 15.15 -9.21 -3.61
CA ARG A 93 15.50 -8.37 -2.47
C ARG A 93 14.68 -8.81 -1.26
N GLU A 94 15.35 -9.34 -0.24
CA GLU A 94 14.67 -10.01 0.88
C GLU A 94 13.66 -11.05 0.35
N ASP A 95 12.40 -11.00 0.80
CA ASP A 95 11.30 -11.85 0.32
C ASP A 95 10.58 -11.30 -0.92
N PHE A 96 11.15 -10.30 -1.59
CA PHE A 96 10.58 -9.66 -2.78
C PHE A 96 11.30 -10.10 -4.05
N ARG A 97 10.53 -10.21 -5.13
CA ARG A 97 10.99 -10.52 -6.48
C ARG A 97 10.77 -9.28 -7.33
N GLU A 98 11.82 -8.85 -8.02
CA GLU A 98 11.68 -7.78 -8.99
C GLU A 98 11.03 -8.35 -10.26
N VAL A 99 9.95 -7.69 -10.68
CA VAL A 99 9.23 -7.99 -11.90
C VAL A 99 9.10 -6.74 -12.74
N GLU A 100 9.06 -6.97 -14.05
CA GLU A 100 8.57 -6.01 -15.01
C GLU A 100 7.16 -6.38 -15.41
N LEU A 101 6.28 -5.39 -15.40
CA LEU A 101 4.86 -5.53 -15.65
C LEU A 101 4.47 -4.64 -16.83
N ASP A 102 3.79 -5.23 -17.80
CA ASP A 102 3.04 -4.50 -18.81
C ASP A 102 1.59 -4.50 -18.36
N VAL A 103 1.01 -3.32 -18.18
CA VAL A 103 -0.34 -3.14 -17.65
C VAL A 103 -1.16 -2.22 -18.52
N ILE A 104 -2.46 -2.46 -18.56
CA ILE A 104 -3.44 -1.54 -19.13
C ILE A 104 -4.18 -0.89 -17.96
N VAL A 105 -3.88 0.38 -17.71
CA VAL A 105 -4.45 1.16 -16.61
C VAL A 105 -5.75 1.80 -17.07
N LYS A 106 -6.81 1.66 -16.27
CA LYS A 106 -8.08 2.34 -16.53
C LYS A 106 -8.01 3.78 -16.03
N ARG A 107 -8.57 4.73 -16.78
CA ARG A 107 -8.76 6.10 -16.27
C ARG A 107 -10.06 6.22 -15.48
N PRO A 108 -10.09 6.93 -14.34
CA PRO A 108 -11.34 7.30 -13.69
C PRO A 108 -12.30 8.07 -14.61
N GLU A 109 -11.77 8.98 -15.43
CA GLU A 109 -12.50 9.79 -16.42
C GLU A 109 -12.93 9.01 -17.68
N GLY A 110 -12.53 7.75 -17.81
CA GLY A 110 -12.87 6.87 -18.94
C GLY A 110 -11.72 6.69 -19.93
N GLY A 111 -11.70 5.52 -20.59
CA GLY A 111 -10.59 5.09 -21.41
C GLY A 111 -9.52 4.33 -20.62
N GLN A 112 -8.43 3.99 -21.31
CA GLN A 112 -7.31 3.23 -20.76
C GLN A 112 -6.00 3.61 -21.45
N PHE A 113 -4.88 3.36 -20.79
CA PHE A 113 -3.55 3.54 -21.36
C PHE A 113 -2.61 2.40 -20.99
N PRO A 114 -1.67 2.04 -21.88
CA PRO A 114 -0.61 1.11 -21.54
C PRO A 114 0.44 1.78 -20.65
N ALA A 115 0.94 1.05 -19.67
CA ALA A 115 2.09 1.45 -18.87
C ALA A 115 3.03 0.26 -18.67
N HIS A 116 4.32 0.56 -18.55
CA HIS A 116 5.36 -0.40 -18.24
C HIS A 116 5.96 -0.02 -16.89
N GLU A 117 6.02 -0.98 -15.96
CA GLU A 117 6.47 -0.70 -14.60
C GLU A 117 7.38 -1.79 -14.04
N ARG A 118 8.38 -1.36 -13.26
CA ARG A 118 9.26 -2.24 -12.47
C ARG A 118 8.89 -2.21 -11.00
N ALA A 119 8.50 -3.35 -10.44
CA ALA A 119 8.06 -3.42 -9.05
C ALA A 119 8.72 -4.58 -8.30
N LEU A 120 8.98 -4.37 -7.01
CA LEU A 120 9.32 -5.43 -6.07
C LEU A 120 8.03 -6.01 -5.49
N ILE A 121 7.73 -7.25 -5.84
CA ILE A 121 6.52 -7.95 -5.43
C ILE A 121 6.87 -9.02 -4.39
N PRO A 122 6.16 -9.11 -3.26
CA PRO A 122 6.36 -10.20 -2.30
C PRO A 122 6.28 -11.56 -2.99
N ALA A 123 7.20 -12.47 -2.69
CA ALA A 123 7.23 -13.80 -3.30
C ALA A 123 5.90 -14.56 -3.09
N SER A 124 5.23 -14.36 -1.94
CA SER A 124 3.91 -14.92 -1.64
C SER A 124 2.77 -14.35 -2.50
N ALA A 125 2.99 -13.18 -3.11
CA ALA A 125 2.01 -12.45 -3.91
C ALA A 125 2.28 -12.54 -5.42
N ILE A 126 3.34 -13.22 -5.85
CA ILE A 126 3.80 -13.22 -7.26
C ILE A 126 2.72 -13.69 -8.24
N MET A 127 1.85 -14.62 -7.82
CA MET A 127 0.74 -15.11 -8.64
C MET A 127 -0.39 -14.09 -8.81
N LYS A 128 -0.46 -13.05 -7.96
CA LYS A 128 -1.45 -11.96 -8.06
C LYS A 128 -1.09 -10.93 -9.13
N VAL A 129 0.10 -11.02 -9.72
CA VAL A 129 0.56 -10.17 -10.83
C VAL A 129 0.78 -10.96 -12.12
N SER A 130 0.15 -12.13 -12.25
CA SER A 130 0.15 -12.87 -13.52
C SER A 130 -0.75 -12.17 -14.56
N PRO A 131 -0.48 -12.32 -15.87
CA PRO A 131 -1.36 -11.79 -16.91
C PRO A 131 -2.82 -12.16 -16.69
N GLY A 132 -3.71 -11.19 -16.92
CA GLY A 132 -5.15 -11.26 -16.62
C GLY A 132 -5.53 -10.83 -15.20
N SER A 133 -4.56 -10.64 -14.29
CA SER A 133 -4.85 -10.16 -12.94
C SER A 133 -5.23 -8.69 -12.95
N ILE A 134 -6.15 -8.32 -12.06
CA ILE A 134 -6.51 -6.92 -11.79
C ILE A 134 -5.78 -6.48 -10.52
N ILE A 135 -5.01 -5.40 -10.62
CA ILE A 135 -4.18 -4.87 -9.53
C ILE A 135 -4.50 -3.42 -9.24
N GLU A 136 -4.20 -2.97 -8.03
CA GLU A 136 -4.26 -1.55 -7.68
C GLU A 136 -3.05 -0.83 -8.24
N THR A 137 -3.29 0.36 -8.80
CA THR A 137 -2.26 1.19 -9.43
C THR A 137 -2.46 2.64 -9.05
N TYR A 138 -1.38 3.41 -9.06
CA TYR A 138 -1.39 4.84 -8.80
C TYR A 138 -0.58 5.53 -9.90
N TYR A 139 -1.12 6.58 -10.50
CA TYR A 139 -0.44 7.33 -11.56
C TYR A 139 -0.70 8.82 -11.38
N ARG A 140 0.11 9.67 -12.01
CA ARG A 140 -0.12 11.12 -11.96
C ARG A 140 -1.09 11.51 -13.06
N SER A 141 -2.20 12.18 -12.73
CA SER A 141 -3.08 12.73 -13.76
C SER A 141 -2.31 13.75 -14.60
N GLY A 142 -2.22 13.51 -15.92
CA GLY A 142 -1.42 14.30 -16.86
C GLY A 142 0.01 13.77 -17.13
N ASP A 143 0.48 12.77 -16.37
CA ASP A 143 1.73 12.06 -16.64
C ASP A 143 1.54 10.54 -16.43
N GLU A 144 1.23 9.88 -17.54
CA GLU A 144 0.95 8.45 -17.63
C GLU A 144 2.20 7.60 -17.81
N SER A 145 3.37 8.23 -17.87
CA SER A 145 4.65 7.54 -18.07
C SER A 145 5.12 6.83 -16.79
N ALA A 146 4.60 7.22 -15.63
CA ALA A 146 4.96 6.66 -14.33
C ALA A 146 3.72 6.10 -13.62
N VAL A 147 3.78 4.82 -13.26
CA VAL A 147 2.70 4.10 -12.56
C VAL A 147 3.31 3.31 -11.42
N ALA A 148 2.79 3.46 -10.22
CA ALA A 148 3.13 2.59 -9.09
C ALA A 148 2.10 1.46 -8.94
N VAL A 149 2.56 0.26 -8.66
CA VAL A 149 1.71 -0.94 -8.46
C VAL A 149 1.65 -1.30 -6.98
N CYS A 150 0.46 -1.65 -6.49
CA CYS A 150 0.27 -2.13 -5.13
C CYS A 150 -0.44 -3.48 -5.12
N VAL A 151 0.16 -4.44 -4.42
CA VAL A 151 -0.35 -5.80 -4.32
C VAL A 151 -0.29 -6.22 -2.87
N SER A 152 -1.45 -6.48 -2.28
CA SER A 152 -1.50 -7.01 -0.93
C SER A 152 -0.97 -8.45 -0.95
N PRO A 153 -0.05 -8.80 -0.06
CA PRO A 153 0.41 -10.17 0.03
C PRO A 153 -0.66 -11.10 0.61
N ARG A 154 -0.39 -12.40 0.61
CA ARG A 154 -1.33 -13.43 1.07
C ARG A 154 -0.95 -13.91 2.46
#